data_AF-A0A7Y3BQU9-F1
#
_entry.id   AF-A0A7Y3BQU9-F1
#
_cell.length_a   1.000
_cell.length_b   1.000
_cell.length_c   1.000
_cell.angle_alpha   90.00
_cell.angle_beta   90.00
_cell.angle_gamma   90.00
#
_symmetry.space_group_name_H-M   'P 1'
#
loop_
_entity.id
_entity.type
_entity.pdbx_description
1 polymer ?
#
loop_
_entity_poly.entity_id
_entity_poly.type
_entity_poly.pdbx_seq_one_letter_code
_entity_poly.pdbx_strand_id
1 'polypeptide(L)'
;MRNSTLTRRQILGHGVRLTVVGATPALLTACTKPELHCEDVSGLREDDVALRKQLEYRDVSPHGESKNCKSCAFYLAGKKNECGRCTLVKGPIHPLGYCSSWAAKG
;
A
#
# COMPACT_ATOMS: atom_id res chain seq x y z
N MET A 1 33.51 3.17 37.15
CA MET A 1 32.32 3.54 36.36
C MET A 1 31.69 2.25 35.86
N ARG A 2 30.60 1.79 36.49
CA ARG A 2 29.87 0.57 36.10
C ARG A 2 28.66 1.00 35.28
N ASN A 3 28.66 0.71 33.98
CA ASN A 3 27.45 0.80 33.17
C ASN A 3 27.08 -0.63 32.74
N SER A 4 26.14 -1.21 33.48
CA SER A 4 25.62 -2.55 33.25
C SER A 4 24.74 -2.56 32.00
N THR A 5 25.16 -3.36 31.04
CA THR A 5 24.38 -3.86 29.90
C THR A 5 23.23 -4.75 30.38
N LEU A 6 22.24 -4.91 29.48
CA LEU A 6 21.08 -5.84 29.48
C LEU A 6 19.78 -5.23 30.06
N THR A 7 18.56 -5.38 29.52
CA THR A 7 17.99 -5.84 28.24
C THR A 7 16.51 -5.42 28.29
N ARG A 8 15.91 -4.95 27.19
CA ARG A 8 14.47 -4.57 27.07
C ARG A 8 13.45 -5.73 27.27
N ARG A 9 13.81 -6.79 28.01
CA ARG A 9 12.95 -7.96 28.30
C ARG A 9 12.28 -7.90 29.70
N GLN A 10 12.29 -6.76 30.38
CA GLN A 10 11.73 -6.63 31.74
C GLN A 10 10.48 -5.74 31.87
N ILE A 11 9.76 -5.45 30.78
CA ILE A 11 8.44 -4.79 30.83
C ILE A 11 7.33 -5.76 30.39
N LEU A 12 7.42 -7.01 30.84
CA LEU A 12 6.33 -8.00 30.82
C LEU A 12 6.27 -8.60 32.22
N GLY A 13 5.74 -7.84 33.16
CA GLY A 13 5.57 -8.26 34.54
C GLY A 13 4.44 -7.48 35.18
N HIS A 14 3.42 -8.24 35.61
CA HIS A 14 2.29 -7.87 36.47
C HIS A 14 0.99 -7.47 35.75
N GLY A 15 0.17 -8.49 35.49
CA GLY A 15 -1.23 -8.30 35.12
C GLY A 15 -2.01 -9.59 34.84
N VAL A 16 -1.66 -10.74 35.42
CA VAL A 16 -2.45 -11.97 35.28
C VAL A 16 -3.29 -12.15 36.54
N ARG A 17 -4.58 -11.82 36.46
CA ARG A 17 -5.61 -12.39 37.34
C ARG A 17 -6.49 -13.32 36.51
N LEU A 18 -6.25 -14.62 36.66
CA LEU A 18 -7.12 -15.69 36.17
C LEU A 18 -8.51 -15.56 36.82
N THR A 19 -9.56 -15.46 36.00
CA THR A 19 -10.86 -16.07 36.31
C THR A 19 -11.24 -16.92 35.10
N VAL A 20 -11.42 -18.22 35.34
CA VAL A 20 -11.83 -19.23 34.36
C VAL A 20 -13.35 -19.31 34.40
N VAL A 21 -14.03 -19.22 33.24
CA VAL A 21 -15.18 -20.04 32.79
C VAL A 21 -15.68 -19.44 31.46
N GLY A 22 -15.72 -20.26 30.40
CA GLY A 22 -16.40 -19.93 29.15
C GLY A 22 -15.53 -20.11 27.91
N ALA A 23 -15.40 -21.36 27.44
CA ALA A 23 -14.83 -21.65 26.13
C ALA A 23 -15.77 -21.13 25.02
N THR A 24 -15.50 -19.94 24.51
CA THR A 24 -15.89 -19.57 23.15
C THR A 24 -14.61 -19.23 22.39
N PRO A 25 -14.26 -19.93 21.31
CA PRO A 25 -13.21 -19.48 20.42
C PRO A 25 -13.78 -18.26 19.68
N ALA A 26 -13.67 -17.09 20.31
CA ALA A 26 -13.91 -15.82 19.64
C ALA A 26 -12.78 -15.62 18.64
N LEU A 27 -12.93 -16.25 17.47
CA LEU A 27 -12.24 -15.91 16.25
C LEU A 27 -12.58 -14.45 15.96
N LEU A 28 -11.75 -13.54 16.46
CA LEU A 28 -11.73 -12.16 16.02
C LEU A 28 -11.27 -12.18 14.57
N THR A 29 -12.18 -12.47 13.64
CA THR A 29 -12.01 -12.16 12.23
C THR A 29 -11.96 -10.65 12.13
N ALA A 30 -10.75 -10.09 12.28
CA ALA A 30 -10.45 -8.73 11.90
C ALA A 30 -10.83 -8.60 10.42
N CYS A 31 -11.96 -7.94 10.14
CA CYS A 31 -12.39 -7.63 8.79
C CYS A 31 -11.44 -6.57 8.22
N THR A 32 -10.28 -6.98 7.72
CA THR A 32 -9.42 -6.12 6.91
C THR A 32 -10.19 -5.78 5.63
N LYS A 33 -10.43 -4.48 5.38
CA LYS A 33 -11.00 -4.05 4.11
C LYS A 33 -10.04 -4.48 2.98
N PRO A 34 -10.54 -5.00 1.86
CA PRO A 34 -9.69 -5.29 0.70
C PRO A 34 -8.95 -4.03 0.28
N GLU A 35 -7.62 -4.14 0.17
CA GLU A 35 -6.79 -3.06 -0.35
C GLU A 35 -6.89 -3.05 -1.89
N LEU A 36 -6.93 -1.85 -2.47
CA LEU A 36 -7.05 -1.70 -3.92
C LEU A 36 -5.67 -1.94 -4.55
N HIS A 37 -5.58 -2.95 -5.41
CA HIS A 37 -4.37 -3.27 -6.17
C HIS A 37 -4.62 -3.07 -7.67
N CYS A 38 -3.65 -2.49 -8.36
CA CYS A 38 -3.67 -2.07 -9.76
C CYS A 38 -2.41 -2.53 -10.51
N GLU A 39 -1.84 -3.66 -10.10
CA GLU A 39 -0.63 -4.26 -10.70
C GLU A 39 -0.93 -5.44 -11.64
N ASP A 40 -2.20 -5.83 -11.81
CA ASP A 40 -2.54 -6.85 -12.81
C ASP A 40 -2.30 -6.33 -14.23
N VAL A 41 -1.33 -6.95 -14.90
CA VAL A 41 -0.91 -6.65 -16.26
C VAL A 41 -1.17 -7.80 -17.23
N SER A 42 -1.91 -8.83 -16.81
CA SER A 42 -2.17 -10.03 -17.62
C SER A 42 -2.84 -9.73 -18.97
N GLY A 43 -3.60 -8.64 -19.06
CA GLY A 43 -4.24 -8.16 -20.28
C GLY A 43 -3.44 -7.16 -21.11
N LEU A 44 -2.19 -6.86 -20.75
CA LEU A 44 -1.36 -5.90 -21.46
C LEU A 44 -0.44 -6.57 -22.48
N ARG A 45 -0.09 -5.81 -23.52
CA ARG A 45 0.96 -6.19 -24.45
C ARG A 45 2.34 -6.10 -23.78
N GLU A 46 3.31 -6.84 -24.29
CA GLU A 46 4.66 -6.89 -23.71
C GLU A 46 5.38 -5.54 -23.71
N ASP A 47 5.18 -4.73 -24.77
CA ASP A 47 5.71 -3.38 -24.88
C ASP A 47 5.14 -2.43 -23.81
N ASP A 48 3.84 -2.52 -23.55
CA ASP A 48 3.18 -1.77 -22.47
C ASP A 48 3.70 -2.20 -21.08
N VAL A 49 3.92 -3.50 -20.86
CA VAL A 49 4.52 -4.02 -19.62
C VAL A 49 5.97 -3.54 -19.47
N ALA A 50 6.75 -3.54 -20.55
CA ALA A 50 8.12 -3.02 -20.54
C ALA A 50 8.14 -1.53 -20.19
N LEU A 51 7.24 -0.72 -20.77
CA LEU A 51 7.13 0.69 -20.47
C LEU A 51 6.74 0.93 -18.99
N ARG A 52 5.80 0.15 -18.44
CA ARG A 52 5.46 0.20 -17.00
C ARG A 52 6.69 0.00 -16.12
N LYS A 53 7.53 -0.97 -16.45
CA LYS A 53 8.77 -1.26 -15.71
C LYS A 53 9.81 -0.17 -15.88
N GLN A 54 10.03 0.31 -17.11
CA GLN A 54 10.97 1.40 -17.40
C GLN A 54 10.61 2.70 -16.66
N LEU A 55 9.32 2.98 -16.53
CA LEU A 55 8.82 4.13 -15.79
C LEU A 55 8.62 3.84 -14.29
N GLU A 56 9.07 2.68 -13.80
CA GLU A 56 9.01 2.32 -12.38
C GLU A 56 7.61 2.49 -11.78
N TYR A 57 6.58 2.07 -12.52
CA TYR A 57 5.21 2.12 -12.03
C TYR A 57 5.06 1.27 -10.76
N ARG A 58 4.38 1.81 -9.75
CA ARG A 58 4.05 1.15 -8.47
C ARG A 58 2.75 1.72 -7.90
N ASP A 59 1.98 0.90 -7.20
CA ASP A 59 0.68 1.28 -6.63
C ASP A 59 0.77 2.25 -5.45
N VAL A 60 1.92 2.29 -4.79
CA VAL A 60 2.19 3.19 -3.66
C VAL A 60 3.37 4.09 -3.99
N SER A 61 3.10 5.40 -4.03
CA SER A 61 4.14 6.40 -4.25
C SER A 61 5.12 6.47 -3.06
N PRO A 62 6.44 6.40 -3.28
CA PRO A 62 7.44 6.64 -2.24
C PRO A 62 7.59 8.13 -1.92
N HIS A 63 6.93 9.00 -2.68
CA HIS A 63 6.87 10.43 -2.44
C HIS A 63 5.57 10.83 -1.71
N GLY A 64 4.74 9.85 -1.32
CA GLY A 64 3.47 10.07 -0.67
C GLY A 64 2.52 10.93 -1.50
N GLU A 65 1.78 11.81 -0.83
CA GLU A 65 0.76 12.65 -1.46
C GLU A 65 1.33 13.73 -2.39
N SER A 66 2.59 14.12 -2.17
CA SER A 66 3.25 15.18 -2.94
C SER A 66 3.41 14.83 -4.42
N LYS A 67 3.66 13.55 -4.72
CA LYS A 67 3.82 13.06 -6.09
C LYS A 67 3.15 11.69 -6.23
N ASN A 68 1.84 11.69 -6.45
CA ASN A 68 1.10 10.47 -6.76
C ASN A 68 0.29 10.62 -8.05
N CYS A 69 -0.30 9.54 -8.53
CA CYS A 69 -1.12 9.55 -9.73
C CYS A 69 -2.30 10.53 -9.59
N LYS A 70 -2.98 10.59 -8.44
CA LYS A 70 -4.08 11.53 -8.21
C LYS A 70 -3.69 13.00 -8.43
N SER A 71 -2.45 13.39 -8.09
CA SER A 71 -1.89 14.73 -8.32
C SER A 71 -1.13 14.88 -9.65
N CYS A 72 -1.09 13.85 -10.49
CA CYS A 72 -0.39 13.84 -11.77
C CYS A 72 -1.25 14.34 -12.94
N ALA A 73 -0.68 15.16 -13.84
CA ALA A 73 -1.35 15.70 -15.03
C ALA A 73 -1.89 14.64 -16.00
N PHE A 74 -1.28 13.44 -16.01
CA PHE A 74 -1.61 12.37 -16.94
C PHE A 74 -2.66 11.37 -16.41
N TYR A 75 -3.07 11.53 -15.15
CA TYR A 75 -3.98 10.59 -14.50
C TYR A 75 -5.45 10.90 -14.78
N LEU A 76 -6.17 9.86 -15.17
CA LEU A 76 -7.61 9.86 -15.37
C LEU A 76 -8.23 9.03 -14.24
N ALA A 77 -9.04 9.67 -13.40
CA ALA A 77 -9.66 9.01 -12.24
C ALA A 77 -10.63 7.91 -12.68
N GLY A 78 -10.56 6.77 -12.01
CA GLY A 78 -11.59 5.73 -12.06
C GLY A 78 -12.79 6.08 -11.18
N LYS A 79 -13.73 5.14 -11.04
CA LYS A 79 -14.79 5.29 -10.04
C LYS A 79 -14.22 5.09 -8.62
N LYS A 80 -15.04 5.34 -7.61
CA LYS A 80 -14.67 5.10 -6.22
C LYS A 80 -14.24 3.64 -6.03
N ASN A 81 -13.07 3.46 -5.40
CA ASN A 81 -12.44 2.15 -5.15
C ASN A 81 -12.14 1.35 -6.42
N GLU A 82 -11.97 2.00 -7.57
CA GLU A 82 -11.50 1.37 -8.81
C GLU A 82 -10.16 2.00 -9.23
N CYS A 83 -9.35 1.21 -9.93
CA CYS A 83 -8.15 1.72 -10.59
C CYS A 83 -8.54 2.77 -11.63
N GLY A 84 -7.74 3.83 -11.72
CA GLY A 84 -7.83 4.80 -12.80
C GLY A 84 -7.03 4.37 -14.02
N ARG A 85 -6.76 5.33 -14.90
CA ARG A 85 -5.97 5.17 -16.12
C ARG A 85 -4.90 6.26 -16.19
N CYS A 86 -3.86 6.04 -17.00
CA CYS A 86 -2.85 7.03 -17.32
C CYS A 86 -2.75 7.15 -18.84
N THR A 87 -2.50 8.35 -19.36
CA THR A 87 -2.34 8.56 -20.81
C THR A 87 -1.05 7.94 -21.34
N LEU A 88 0.02 7.93 -20.53
CA LEU A 88 1.35 7.40 -20.85
C LEU A 88 1.49 5.91 -20.54
N VAL A 89 1.02 5.48 -19.38
CA VAL A 89 1.20 4.11 -18.87
C VAL A 89 -0.11 3.33 -19.03
N LYS A 90 -0.10 2.26 -19.84
CA LYS A 90 -1.29 1.42 -20.06
C LYS A 90 -1.55 0.48 -18.88
N GLY A 91 -2.80 0.03 -18.76
CA GLY A 91 -3.28 -0.82 -17.67
C GLY A 91 -3.88 -0.05 -16.50
N PRO A 92 -4.25 -0.76 -15.43
CA PRO A 92 -4.81 -0.17 -14.22
C PRO A 92 -3.76 0.72 -13.53
N ILE A 93 -4.23 1.84 -12.96
CA ILE A 93 -3.40 2.84 -12.27
C ILE A 93 -4.01 3.17 -10.91
N HIS A 94 -3.29 2.88 -9.84
CA HIS A 94 -3.70 3.20 -8.49
C HIS A 94 -3.65 4.72 -8.26
N PRO A 95 -4.68 5.36 -7.67
CA PRO A 95 -4.66 6.81 -7.41
C PRO A 95 -3.50 7.25 -6.51
N LEU A 96 -3.02 6.39 -5.61
CA LEU A 96 -1.86 6.65 -4.75
C LEU A 96 -0.53 6.19 -5.37
N GLY A 97 -0.56 5.69 -6.60
CA GLY A 97 0.61 5.16 -7.29
C GLY A 97 1.55 6.23 -7.81
N TYR A 98 2.61 5.80 -8.47
CA TYR A 98 3.64 6.66 -9.03
C TYR A 98 4.31 6.00 -10.24
N CYS A 99 4.82 6.81 -11.17
CA CYS A 99 5.82 6.43 -12.16
C CYS A 99 6.81 7.59 -12.34
N SER A 100 8.01 7.33 -12.85
CA SER A 100 9.09 8.32 -13.00
C SER A 100 8.73 9.49 -13.92
N SER A 101 7.75 9.33 -14.81
CA SER A 101 7.19 10.40 -15.66
C SER A 101 6.12 11.26 -14.98
N TRP A 102 6.04 11.26 -13.65
CA TRP A 102 5.09 12.13 -12.93
C TRP A 102 5.29 13.61 -13.30
N ALA A 103 4.18 14.31 -13.52
CA ALA A 103 4.13 15.76 -13.74
C ALA A 103 2.98 16.37 -12.94
N ALA A 104 3.19 17.51 -12.29
CA ALA A 104 2.15 18.16 -11.49
C ALA A 104 0.94 18.57 -12.36
N LYS A 105 -0.26 18.45 -11.80
CA LYS A 105 -1.45 19.14 -12.35
C LYS A 105 -1.24 20.66 -12.25
N GLY A 106 -1.57 21.37 -13.33
CA GLY A 106 -1.59 22.83 -13.38
C GLY A 106 -2.77 23.42 -12.62
#